data_AF-A0A433QR36-F1
#
_entry.id   AF-A0A433QR36-F1
#
_cell.length_a   1.000
_cell.length_b   1.000
_cell.length_c   1.000
_cell.angle_alpha   90.00
_cell.angle_beta   90.00
_cell.angle_gamma   90.00
#
_symmetry.space_group_name_H-M   'P 1'
#
loop_
_entity.id
_entity.type
_entity.pdbx_description
1 polymer ?
#
loop_
_entity_poly.entity_id
_entity_poly.type
_entity_poly.pdbx_seq_one_letter_code
_entity_poly.pdbx_strand_id
1 'polypeptide(L)'
;MPMERMCCCLPLRAATIFLSLAAVLGNGAALAMLVWKKPGKGSLLSHIQLLVPYHVSCSHQSITLHVDILNAFPDDLKLYSTILYYASLGISGTYVLIGLLGFIGAARRVRILVQIFNWINWLLVLLIVSGMLAIWVYVLTHKQQFVDDCSAWAVRFAAANTTNPSFDRASLPLSLFPDTDGGRCADDLQKFITWWGVGTFVGGFLWIYFSSAIGAYAGELRRQARDRKGSRTINSFKPMSQRDLYQPLTPPAVVPRPSQEGLTAAAAAAAAAEEEEIANEEEELAAMKEQELAVREAAHAHGGAAHMHGEAVATHGEPESAADAERRVSNAV
;
A
#
# COMPACT_ATOMS: atom_id res chain seq x y z
N MET A 1 49.91 -6.23 2.23
CA MET A 1 49.01 -5.23 1.65
C MET A 1 47.59 -5.61 2.04
N PRO A 2 46.93 -4.88 2.95
CA PRO A 2 45.55 -5.16 3.30
C PRO A 2 44.72 -4.90 2.04
N MET A 3 44.11 -5.94 1.48
CA MET A 3 43.15 -5.77 0.40
C MET A 3 42.01 -4.92 0.94
N GLU A 4 41.98 -3.68 0.45
CA GLU A 4 40.95 -2.70 0.67
C GLU A 4 39.61 -3.39 0.40
N ARG A 5 38.84 -3.60 1.47
CA ARG A 5 37.46 -4.10 1.42
C ARG A 5 36.61 -3.01 0.78
N MET A 6 36.75 -2.83 -0.52
CA MET A 6 35.91 -1.93 -1.30
C MET A 6 34.48 -2.50 -1.32
N CYS A 7 33.64 -1.90 -0.49
CA CYS A 7 32.30 -1.46 -0.84
C CYS A 7 31.29 -2.51 -1.35
N CYS A 8 31.16 -3.67 -0.71
CA CYS A 8 29.97 -4.55 -0.88
C CYS A 8 28.64 -3.81 -0.59
N CYS A 9 28.68 -2.66 0.09
CA CYS A 9 27.51 -1.84 0.39
C CYS A 9 27.07 -0.92 -0.77
N LEU A 10 27.89 -0.71 -1.80
CA LEU A 10 27.56 0.17 -2.92
C LEU A 10 26.36 -0.33 -3.76
N PRO A 11 26.31 -1.60 -4.20
CA PRO A 11 25.19 -2.09 -4.99
C PRO A 11 23.89 -2.08 -4.20
N LEU A 12 23.94 -2.40 -2.90
CA LEU A 12 22.76 -2.41 -2.03
C LEU A 12 22.20 -0.99 -1.82
N ARG A 13 23.08 0.01 -1.68
CA ARG A 13 22.66 1.42 -1.60
C ARG A 13 22.13 1.96 -2.92
N ALA A 14 22.73 1.58 -4.04
CA ALA A 14 22.23 1.95 -5.36
C ALA A 14 20.83 1.35 -5.60
N ALA A 15 20.62 0.09 -5.19
CA ALA A 15 19.32 -0.57 -5.29
C ALA A 15 18.24 0.14 -4.46
N THR A 16 18.53 0.53 -3.20
CA THR A 16 17.53 1.24 -2.38
C THR A 16 17.19 2.61 -2.96
N ILE A 17 18.18 3.37 -3.45
CA ILE A 17 17.93 4.67 -4.11
C ILE A 17 17.11 4.49 -5.38
N PHE A 18 17.46 3.51 -6.23
CA PHE A 18 16.76 3.24 -7.46
C PHE A 18 15.31 2.81 -7.21
N LEU A 19 15.08 1.93 -6.23
CA LEU A 19 13.74 1.49 -5.84
C LEU A 19 12.90 2.63 -5.25
N SER A 20 13.47 3.45 -4.37
CA SER A 20 12.78 4.63 -3.84
C SER A 20 12.42 5.60 -4.95
N LEU A 21 13.32 5.83 -5.91
CA LEU A 21 13.06 6.71 -7.06
C LEU A 21 11.97 6.13 -7.96
N ALA A 22 12.05 4.84 -8.30
CA ALA A 22 11.04 4.16 -9.12
C ALA A 22 9.66 4.18 -8.42
N ALA A 23 9.62 3.98 -7.11
CA ALA A 23 8.38 4.06 -6.32
C ALA A 23 7.80 5.48 -6.31
N VAL A 24 8.62 6.50 -6.11
CA VAL A 24 8.16 7.91 -6.12
C VAL A 24 7.70 8.32 -7.52
N LEU A 25 8.43 7.97 -8.58
CA LEU A 25 8.05 8.31 -9.94
C LEU A 25 6.80 7.55 -10.39
N GLY A 26 6.72 6.24 -10.13
CA GLY A 26 5.58 5.42 -10.49
C GLY A 26 4.30 5.85 -9.76
N ASN A 27 4.35 5.90 -8.42
CA ASN A 27 3.19 6.30 -7.62
C ASN A 27 2.88 7.80 -7.74
N GLY A 28 3.90 8.64 -7.91
CA GLY A 28 3.72 10.09 -8.13
C GLY A 28 3.04 10.39 -9.46
N ALA A 29 3.40 9.69 -10.54
CA ALA A 29 2.70 9.80 -11.82
C ALA A 29 1.25 9.30 -11.72
N ALA A 30 1.03 8.17 -11.04
CA ALA A 30 -0.32 7.65 -10.79
C ALA A 30 -1.17 8.65 -9.99
N LEU A 31 -0.63 9.19 -8.90
CA LEU A 31 -1.30 10.18 -8.06
C LEU A 31 -1.55 11.50 -8.81
N ALA A 32 -0.60 11.95 -9.61
CA ALA A 32 -0.78 13.12 -10.48
C ALA A 32 -1.92 12.89 -11.48
N MET A 33 -1.99 11.70 -12.10
CA MET A 33 -3.10 11.34 -12.99
C MET A 33 -4.44 11.29 -12.25
N LEU A 34 -4.48 10.76 -11.02
CA LEU A 34 -5.69 10.71 -10.21
C LEU A 34 -6.14 12.12 -9.79
N VAL A 35 -5.22 13.00 -9.39
CA VAL A 35 -5.53 14.36 -8.91
C VAL A 35 -5.86 15.33 -10.04
N TRP A 36 -5.16 15.28 -11.18
CA TRP A 36 -5.43 16.14 -12.33
C TRP A 36 -6.79 15.86 -12.96
N LYS A 37 -7.33 14.68 -12.73
CA LYS A 37 -8.66 14.31 -13.19
C LYS A 37 -9.73 14.90 -12.27
N LYS A 38 -10.07 16.18 -12.52
CA LYS A 38 -11.16 16.86 -11.81
C LYS A 38 -12.43 15.99 -11.85
N PRO A 39 -13.06 15.68 -10.70
CA PRO A 39 -14.24 14.81 -10.60
C PRO A 39 -15.54 15.39 -11.21
N GLY A 40 -15.45 16.34 -12.14
CA GLY A 40 -16.60 17.03 -12.74
C GLY A 40 -16.60 17.09 -14.27
N LYS A 41 -15.64 16.47 -14.96
CA LYS A 41 -15.67 16.35 -16.42
C LYS A 41 -15.43 14.88 -16.75
N GLY A 42 -16.53 14.21 -17.13
CA GLY A 42 -16.58 12.77 -17.37
C GLY A 42 -15.39 12.29 -18.19
N SER A 43 -14.79 11.20 -17.70
CA SER A 43 -14.13 10.13 -18.47
C SER A 43 -13.06 9.46 -17.62
N LEU A 44 -13.45 8.86 -16.48
CA LEU A 44 -12.52 8.20 -15.56
C LEU A 44 -11.81 6.98 -16.19
N LEU A 45 -12.42 6.34 -17.20
CA LEU A 45 -11.97 5.04 -17.73
C LEU A 45 -11.13 5.07 -19.02
N SER A 46 -11.02 6.18 -19.75
CA SER A 46 -10.37 6.16 -21.08
C SER A 46 -8.85 5.90 -21.09
N HIS A 47 -8.15 5.94 -19.95
CA HIS A 47 -6.68 5.83 -19.91
C HIS A 47 -6.11 4.76 -18.97
N ILE A 48 -6.93 4.04 -18.20
CA ILE A 48 -6.45 2.88 -17.43
C ILE A 48 -6.15 1.67 -18.35
N GLN A 49 -6.48 1.75 -19.64
CA GLN A 49 -6.13 0.74 -20.64
C GLN A 49 -4.62 0.61 -20.94
N LEU A 50 -3.73 1.45 -20.38
CA LEU A 50 -2.31 1.44 -20.72
C LEU A 50 -1.39 0.64 -19.79
N LEU A 51 -1.86 0.14 -18.65
CA LEU A 51 -1.02 -0.62 -17.70
C LEU A 51 -1.33 -2.11 -17.62
N VAL A 52 -2.37 -2.56 -18.32
CA VAL A 52 -2.77 -3.96 -18.38
C VAL A 52 -2.98 -4.26 -19.87
N PRO A 53 -1.96 -4.79 -20.60
CA PRO A 53 -2.09 -5.19 -21.99
C PRO A 53 -2.91 -6.49 -22.08
N TYR A 54 -4.12 -6.47 -21.54
CA TYR A 54 -5.10 -7.52 -21.77
C TYR A 54 -6.16 -6.89 -22.66
N HIS A 55 -5.92 -6.99 -23.96
CA HIS A 55 -6.99 -7.01 -24.94
C HIS A 55 -7.88 -8.20 -24.58
N VAL A 56 -8.84 -8.00 -23.67
CA VAL A 56 -10.00 -8.88 -23.58
C VAL A 56 -10.74 -8.64 -24.90
N SER A 57 -10.40 -9.45 -25.90
CA SER A 57 -10.93 -9.36 -27.26
C SER A 57 -12.35 -9.90 -27.28
N CYS A 58 -13.24 -9.28 -26.53
CA CYS A 58 -14.67 -9.39 -26.75
C CYS A 58 -15.01 -8.44 -27.91
N SER A 59 -14.86 -8.94 -29.14
CA SER A 59 -15.30 -8.32 -30.39
C SER A 59 -14.45 -7.17 -30.96
N HIS A 60 -14.22 -7.29 -32.27
CA HIS A 60 -13.27 -6.59 -33.11
C HIS A 60 -13.75 -5.19 -33.57
N GLN A 61 -14.49 -4.48 -32.71
CA GLN A 61 -15.00 -3.15 -33.03
C GLN A 61 -14.56 -2.17 -31.95
N SER A 62 -13.46 -1.45 -32.21
CA SER A 62 -13.01 -0.32 -31.40
C SER A 62 -13.96 0.86 -31.60
N ILE A 63 -15.20 0.71 -31.16
CA ILE A 63 -16.09 1.86 -30.99
C ILE A 63 -15.54 2.57 -29.77
N THR A 64 -14.92 3.74 -29.98
CA THR A 64 -14.57 4.71 -28.94
C THR A 64 -15.85 5.27 -28.33
N LEU A 65 -16.60 4.41 -27.63
CA LEU A 65 -17.84 4.77 -26.97
C LEU A 65 -17.45 5.43 -25.65
N HIS A 66 -17.43 6.76 -25.66
CA HIS A 66 -17.20 7.61 -24.49
C HIS A 66 -18.46 7.66 -23.61
N VAL A 67 -19.08 6.50 -23.36
CA VAL A 67 -20.22 6.41 -22.45
C VAL A 67 -19.64 6.16 -21.07
N ASP A 68 -20.08 6.96 -20.10
CA ASP A 68 -19.76 6.80 -18.68
C ASP A 68 -20.24 5.43 -18.21
N ILE A 69 -19.42 4.40 -18.41
CA ILE A 69 -19.63 3.02 -17.93
C ILE A 69 -19.94 3.02 -16.43
N LEU A 70 -19.42 4.02 -15.70
CA LEU A 70 -19.67 4.28 -14.29
C LEU A 70 -21.15 4.56 -13.94
N ASN A 71 -21.93 5.16 -14.85
CA ASN A 71 -23.35 5.44 -14.61
C ASN A 71 -24.24 4.21 -14.87
N ALA A 72 -23.75 3.23 -15.61
CA ALA A 72 -24.50 2.00 -15.91
C ALA A 72 -24.40 0.95 -14.80
N PHE A 73 -23.54 1.15 -13.79
CA PHE A 73 -23.41 0.22 -12.69
C PHE A 73 -24.50 0.43 -11.63
N PRO A 74 -24.97 -0.66 -10.99
CA PRO A 74 -25.86 -0.57 -9.84
C PRO A 74 -25.23 0.25 -8.72
N ASP A 75 -26.05 0.90 -7.89
CA ASP A 75 -25.60 1.86 -6.88
C ASP A 75 -24.63 1.25 -5.85
N ASP A 76 -24.72 -0.05 -5.60
CA ASP A 76 -23.78 -0.79 -4.76
C ASP A 76 -22.34 -0.70 -5.30
N LEU A 77 -22.16 -0.81 -6.62
CA LEU A 77 -20.84 -0.76 -7.25
C LEU A 77 -20.25 0.66 -7.24
N LYS A 78 -21.09 1.70 -7.22
CA LYS A 78 -20.64 3.08 -7.10
C LYS A 78 -19.96 3.29 -5.75
N LEU A 79 -20.53 2.76 -4.66
CA LEU A 79 -19.93 2.81 -3.33
C LEU A 79 -18.56 2.11 -3.30
N TYR A 80 -18.48 0.88 -3.82
CA TYR A 80 -17.21 0.15 -3.88
C TYR A 80 -16.16 0.86 -4.73
N SER A 81 -16.53 1.37 -5.91
CA SER A 81 -15.59 2.12 -6.78
C SER A 81 -15.05 3.37 -6.10
N THR A 82 -15.86 4.04 -5.29
CA THR A 82 -15.48 5.24 -4.54
C THR A 82 -14.52 4.89 -3.41
N ILE A 83 -14.82 3.83 -2.65
CA ILE A 83 -13.93 3.32 -1.59
C ILE A 83 -12.58 2.90 -2.18
N LEU A 84 -12.59 2.13 -3.27
CA LEU A 84 -11.37 1.70 -3.96
C LEU A 84 -10.58 2.89 -4.50
N TYR A 85 -11.25 3.91 -5.04
CA TYR A 85 -10.60 5.13 -5.50
C TYR A 85 -9.86 5.83 -4.36
N TYR A 86 -10.51 6.10 -3.23
CA TYR A 86 -9.88 6.74 -2.08
C TYR A 86 -8.80 5.87 -1.43
N ALA A 87 -9.02 4.55 -1.35
CA ALA A 87 -8.00 3.62 -0.87
C ALA A 87 -6.75 3.64 -1.76
N SER A 88 -6.92 3.63 -3.09
CA SER A 88 -5.80 3.68 -4.03
C SER A 88 -5.02 5.00 -3.95
N LEU A 89 -5.74 6.11 -3.74
CA LEU A 89 -5.15 7.43 -3.56
C LEU A 89 -4.36 7.49 -2.25
N GLY A 90 -4.93 6.94 -1.17
CA GLY A 90 -4.27 6.82 0.13
C GLY A 90 -2.99 5.99 0.03
N ILE A 91 -3.07 4.77 -0.50
CA ILE A 91 -1.92 3.86 -0.65
C ILE A 91 -0.82 4.51 -1.51
N SER A 92 -1.18 5.08 -2.65
CA SER A 92 -0.23 5.75 -3.56
C SER A 92 0.44 6.95 -2.88
N GLY A 93 -0.34 7.76 -2.15
CA GLY A 93 0.17 8.90 -1.38
C GLY A 93 1.14 8.45 -0.29
N THR A 94 0.80 7.41 0.48
CA THR A 94 1.68 6.85 1.50
C THR A 94 2.97 6.30 0.87
N TYR A 95 2.91 5.65 -0.29
CA TYR A 95 4.10 5.19 -1.01
C TYR A 95 5.03 6.32 -1.44
N VAL A 96 4.48 7.44 -1.92
CA VAL A 96 5.29 8.62 -2.28
C VAL A 96 5.99 9.16 -1.03
N LEU A 97 5.27 9.31 0.09
CA LEU A 97 5.84 9.78 1.35
C LEU A 97 6.93 8.84 1.87
N ILE A 98 6.67 7.54 1.90
CA ILE A 98 7.63 6.52 2.33
C ILE A 98 8.85 6.49 1.41
N GLY A 99 8.64 6.60 0.09
CA GLY A 99 9.72 6.67 -0.89
C GLY A 99 10.63 7.88 -0.67
N LEU A 100 10.05 9.05 -0.36
CA LEU A 100 10.81 10.25 0.00
C LEU A 100 11.60 10.05 1.31
N LEU A 101 10.99 9.44 2.33
CA LEU A 101 11.68 9.11 3.59
C LEU A 101 12.84 8.14 3.36
N GLY A 102 12.65 7.11 2.54
CA GLY A 102 13.69 6.16 2.15
C GLY A 102 14.84 6.84 1.41
N PHE A 103 14.52 7.72 0.46
CA PHE A 103 15.51 8.50 -0.29
C PHE A 103 16.32 9.43 0.63
N ILE A 104 15.64 10.21 1.48
CA ILE A 104 16.29 11.11 2.44
C ILE A 104 17.13 10.32 3.45
N GLY A 105 16.63 9.17 3.93
CA GLY A 105 17.34 8.30 4.85
C GLY A 105 18.61 7.71 4.25
N ALA A 106 18.54 7.23 3.01
CA ALA A 106 19.68 6.73 2.26
C ALA A 106 20.71 7.84 1.94
N ALA A 107 20.24 9.07 1.69
CA ALA A 107 21.11 10.22 1.43
C ALA A 107 21.82 10.71 2.70
N ARG A 108 21.07 10.97 3.79
CA ARG A 108 21.58 11.56 5.03
C ARG A 108 22.19 10.56 6.01
N ARG A 109 22.07 9.24 5.76
CA ARG A 109 22.57 8.16 6.63
C ARG A 109 22.04 8.24 8.07
N VAL A 110 20.79 8.68 8.24
CA VAL A 110 20.13 8.76 9.55
C VAL A 110 19.53 7.40 9.90
N ARG A 111 19.98 6.79 11.00
CA ARG A 111 19.60 5.41 11.38
C ARG A 111 18.12 5.26 11.69
N ILE A 112 17.58 6.17 12.50
CA ILE A 112 16.19 6.15 12.95
C ILE A 112 15.26 6.17 11.73
N LEU A 113 15.57 7.01 10.73
CA LEU A 113 14.75 7.12 9.53
C LEU A 113 14.74 5.84 8.68
N VAL A 114 15.89 5.15 8.59
CA VAL A 114 15.99 3.87 7.86
C VAL A 114 15.26 2.75 8.60
N GLN A 115 15.28 2.74 9.94
CA GLN A 115 14.58 1.74 10.74
C GLN A 115 13.06 1.91 10.66
N ILE A 116 12.56 3.15 10.82
CA ILE A 116 11.15 3.47 10.63
C ILE A 116 10.70 3.12 9.21
N PHE A 117 11.49 3.49 8.20
CA PHE A 117 11.22 3.14 6.81
C PHE A 117 11.10 1.63 6.60
N ASN A 118 12.02 0.84 7.17
CA ASN A 118 11.96 -0.62 7.06
C ASN A 118 10.69 -1.21 7.68
N TRP A 119 10.31 -0.75 8.87
CA TRP A 119 9.09 -1.18 9.56
C TRP A 119 7.82 -0.83 8.77
N ILE A 120 7.69 0.43 8.35
CA ILE A 120 6.54 0.88 7.57
C ILE A 120 6.47 0.14 6.23
N ASN A 121 7.60 -0.06 5.56
CA ASN A 121 7.64 -0.80 4.30
C ASN A 121 7.19 -2.26 4.47
N TRP A 122 7.61 -2.94 5.55
CA TRP A 122 7.13 -4.29 5.87
C TRP A 122 5.62 -4.33 6.12
N LEU A 123 5.10 -3.42 6.94
CA LEU A 123 3.66 -3.30 7.20
C LEU A 123 2.88 -3.16 5.88
N LEU A 124 3.35 -2.30 4.99
CA LEU A 124 2.67 -1.99 3.74
C LEU A 124 2.73 -3.14 2.73
N VAL A 125 3.87 -3.84 2.65
CA VAL A 125 4.00 -5.05 1.84
C VAL A 125 3.10 -6.16 2.35
N LEU A 126 3.03 -6.38 3.67
CA LEU A 126 2.13 -7.38 4.24
C LEU A 126 0.65 -7.05 3.98
N LEU A 127 0.26 -5.78 4.12
CA LEU A 127 -1.10 -5.33 3.85
C LEU A 127 -1.49 -5.51 2.37
N ILE A 128 -0.57 -5.23 1.43
CA ILE A 128 -0.86 -5.39 0.01
C ILE A 128 -0.87 -6.85 -0.42
N VAL A 129 0.10 -7.66 0.04
CA VAL A 129 0.12 -9.09 -0.28
C VAL A 129 -1.12 -9.79 0.29
N SER A 130 -1.51 -9.48 1.53
CA SER A 130 -2.73 -10.03 2.12
C SER A 130 -3.99 -9.55 1.41
N GLY A 131 -4.08 -8.27 1.05
CA GLY A 131 -5.20 -7.72 0.29
C GLY A 131 -5.33 -8.35 -1.11
N MET A 132 -4.22 -8.48 -1.85
CA MET A 132 -4.23 -9.13 -3.16
C MET A 132 -4.61 -10.62 -3.08
N LEU A 133 -4.11 -11.33 -2.06
CA LEU A 133 -4.48 -12.73 -1.82
C LEU A 133 -5.97 -12.86 -1.49
N ALA A 134 -6.50 -12.00 -0.62
CA ALA A 134 -7.90 -12.01 -0.23
C ALA A 134 -8.81 -11.75 -1.43
N ILE A 135 -8.50 -10.73 -2.26
CA ILE A 135 -9.24 -10.44 -3.49
C ILE A 135 -9.17 -11.62 -4.45
N TRP A 136 -7.99 -12.22 -4.63
CA TRP A 136 -7.83 -13.36 -5.52
C TRP A 136 -8.65 -14.58 -5.07
N VAL A 137 -8.61 -14.93 -3.78
CA VAL A 137 -9.44 -16.00 -3.20
C VAL A 137 -10.93 -15.68 -3.31
N TYR A 138 -11.31 -14.41 -3.09
CA TYR A 138 -12.70 -13.97 -3.25
C TYR A 138 -13.21 -14.17 -4.69
N VAL A 139 -12.42 -13.76 -5.68
CA VAL A 139 -12.76 -13.95 -7.10
C VAL A 139 -12.83 -15.44 -7.46
N LEU A 140 -11.92 -16.27 -6.93
CA LEU A 140 -11.97 -17.72 -7.15
C LEU A 140 -13.23 -18.37 -6.56
N THR A 141 -13.65 -17.95 -5.37
CA THR A 141 -14.82 -18.52 -4.68
C THR A 141 -16.14 -18.09 -5.33
N HIS A 142 -16.20 -16.89 -5.90
CA HIS A 142 -17.40 -16.33 -6.53
C HIS A 142 -17.37 -16.37 -8.06
N LYS A 143 -16.50 -17.20 -8.65
CA LYS A 143 -16.28 -17.23 -10.11
C LYS A 143 -17.55 -17.39 -10.94
N GLN A 144 -18.52 -18.18 -10.47
CA GLN A 144 -19.76 -18.43 -11.22
C GLN A 144 -20.66 -17.18 -11.23
N GLN A 145 -20.77 -16.49 -10.10
CA GLN A 145 -21.53 -15.25 -10.01
C GLN A 145 -20.96 -14.19 -10.96
N PHE A 146 -19.63 -14.08 -11.06
CA PHE A 146 -18.99 -13.18 -12.02
C PHE A 146 -19.27 -13.53 -13.49
N VAL A 147 -19.37 -14.82 -13.83
CA VAL A 147 -19.72 -15.27 -15.19
C VAL A 147 -21.19 -14.95 -15.49
N ASP A 148 -22.08 -15.19 -14.53
CA ASP A 148 -23.50 -14.88 -14.66
C ASP A 148 -23.71 -13.37 -14.83
N ASP A 149 -23.05 -12.56 -14.00
CA ASP A 149 -23.08 -11.10 -14.08
C ASP A 149 -22.46 -10.56 -15.38
N CYS A 150 -21.35 -11.16 -15.85
CA CYS A 150 -20.73 -10.85 -17.15
C CYS A 150 -21.74 -11.00 -18.29
N SER A 151 -22.43 -12.14 -18.34
CA SER A 151 -23.39 -12.44 -19.39
C SER A 151 -24.61 -11.51 -19.33
N ALA A 152 -25.13 -11.25 -18.12
CA ALA A 152 -26.25 -10.34 -17.91
C ALA A 152 -25.90 -8.90 -18.29
N TRP A 153 -24.69 -8.45 -17.96
CA TRP A 153 -24.22 -7.11 -18.29
C TRP A 153 -24.01 -6.92 -19.80
N ALA A 154 -23.43 -7.90 -20.49
CA ALA A 154 -23.25 -7.84 -21.94
C ALA A 154 -24.58 -7.62 -22.68
N VAL A 155 -25.64 -8.31 -22.26
CA VAL A 155 -26.99 -8.15 -22.84
C VAL A 155 -27.56 -6.75 -22.57
N ARG A 156 -27.42 -6.24 -21.34
CA ARG A 156 -27.89 -4.89 -20.98
C ARG A 156 -27.14 -3.81 -21.76
N PHE A 157 -25.83 -3.97 -21.95
CA PHE A 157 -25.00 -3.04 -22.69
C PHE A 157 -25.38 -3.02 -24.17
N ALA A 158 -25.58 -4.20 -24.78
CA ALA A 158 -26.04 -4.31 -26.16
C ALA A 158 -27.39 -3.60 -26.35
N ALA A 159 -28.34 -3.78 -25.43
CA ALA A 159 -29.65 -3.13 -25.47
C ALA A 159 -29.59 -1.61 -25.28
N ALA A 160 -28.65 -1.10 -24.46
CA ALA A 160 -28.48 0.34 -24.24
C ALA A 160 -27.84 1.05 -25.43
N ASN A 161 -26.96 0.37 -26.17
CA ASN A 161 -26.24 0.95 -27.31
C ASN A 161 -27.09 0.96 -28.61
N THR A 162 -28.11 0.12 -28.71
CA THR A 162 -29.12 0.18 -29.78
C THR A 162 -30.13 1.28 -29.49
N THR A 163 -29.69 2.54 -29.53
CA THR A 163 -30.42 3.76 -29.13
C THR A 163 -31.62 4.14 -30.01
N ASN A 164 -32.18 3.24 -30.83
CA ASN A 164 -33.48 3.55 -31.43
C ASN A 164 -34.58 3.31 -30.38
N PRO A 165 -35.36 4.34 -29.98
CA PRO A 165 -36.43 4.23 -28.98
C PRO A 165 -37.59 3.32 -29.41
N SER A 166 -37.52 2.73 -30.60
CA SER A 166 -38.48 1.74 -31.12
C SER A 166 -37.94 0.30 -31.12
N PHE A 167 -36.76 0.02 -30.55
CA PHE A 167 -36.30 -1.36 -30.37
C PHE A 167 -36.96 -1.99 -29.15
N ASP A 168 -38.00 -2.77 -29.42
CA ASP A 168 -38.66 -3.61 -28.43
C ASP A 168 -37.75 -4.80 -28.06
N ARG A 169 -37.33 -4.87 -26.78
CA ARG A 169 -36.43 -5.91 -26.24
C ARG A 169 -36.93 -7.33 -26.50
N ALA A 170 -38.23 -7.50 -26.69
CA ALA A 170 -38.83 -8.81 -26.95
C ALA A 170 -38.51 -9.37 -28.36
N SER A 171 -38.01 -8.54 -29.29
CA SER A 171 -37.92 -8.89 -30.70
C SER A 171 -36.53 -9.19 -31.25
N LEU A 172 -35.45 -8.98 -30.48
CA LEU A 172 -34.11 -9.35 -30.95
C LEU A 172 -33.90 -10.86 -30.78
N PRO A 173 -33.73 -11.62 -31.87
CA PRO A 173 -33.43 -13.03 -31.76
C PRO A 173 -32.03 -13.18 -31.13
N LEU A 174 -31.95 -14.02 -30.10
CA LEU A 174 -30.71 -14.33 -29.36
C LEU A 174 -29.55 -14.78 -30.28
N SER A 175 -29.89 -15.20 -31.51
CA SER A 175 -28.96 -15.59 -32.57
C SER A 175 -28.18 -14.43 -33.21
N LEU A 176 -28.54 -13.17 -32.97
CA LEU A 176 -27.79 -12.00 -33.49
C LEU A 176 -26.53 -11.68 -32.67
N PHE A 177 -26.36 -12.34 -31.52
CA PHE A 177 -25.13 -12.37 -30.74
C PHE A 177 -24.56 -13.81 -30.73
N PRO A 178 -24.22 -14.38 -31.90
CA PRO A 178 -23.78 -15.77 -32.00
C PRO A 178 -22.44 -16.04 -31.29
N ASP A 179 -21.78 -15.00 -30.77
CA ASP A 179 -20.53 -15.07 -30.01
C ASP A 179 -20.71 -14.79 -28.51
N THR A 180 -21.95 -14.63 -28.01
CA THR A 180 -22.24 -14.67 -26.56
C THR A 180 -22.42 -16.08 -26.03
N ASP A 181 -21.73 -17.06 -26.63
CA ASP A 181 -21.55 -18.35 -26.00
C ASP A 181 -20.81 -18.12 -24.68
N GLY A 182 -21.48 -18.38 -23.55
CA GLY A 182 -20.93 -18.17 -22.20
C GLY A 182 -19.56 -18.81 -21.98
N GLY A 183 -19.20 -19.79 -22.80
CA GLY A 183 -17.86 -20.40 -22.84
C GLY A 183 -16.73 -19.40 -23.09
N ARG A 184 -16.89 -18.39 -23.96
CA ARG A 184 -15.82 -17.39 -24.20
C ARG A 184 -15.60 -16.45 -23.02
N CYS A 185 -16.67 -15.95 -22.38
CA CYS A 185 -16.51 -15.12 -21.16
C CYS A 185 -15.88 -15.95 -20.03
N ALA A 186 -16.28 -17.21 -19.87
CA ALA A 186 -15.69 -18.11 -18.88
C ALA A 186 -14.19 -18.36 -19.14
N ASP A 187 -13.81 -18.63 -20.40
CA ASP A 187 -12.41 -18.87 -20.78
C ASP A 187 -11.53 -17.63 -20.56
N ASP A 188 -12.01 -16.45 -20.95
CA ASP A 188 -11.25 -15.21 -20.79
C ASP A 188 -11.16 -14.76 -19.33
N LEU A 189 -12.23 -14.94 -18.55
CA LEU A 189 -12.22 -14.71 -17.12
C LEU A 189 -11.25 -15.68 -16.43
N GLN A 190 -11.23 -16.95 -16.82
CA GLN A 190 -10.29 -17.94 -16.28
C GLN A 190 -8.84 -17.59 -16.61
N LYS A 191 -8.55 -17.16 -17.84
CA LYS A 191 -7.21 -16.66 -18.21
C LYS A 191 -6.83 -15.46 -17.36
N PHE A 192 -7.73 -14.49 -17.21
CA PHE A 192 -7.48 -13.29 -16.38
C PHE A 192 -7.17 -13.66 -14.94
N ILE A 193 -8.00 -14.51 -14.30
CA ILE A 193 -7.80 -14.95 -12.91
C ILE A 193 -6.47 -15.70 -12.75
N THR A 194 -6.11 -16.54 -13.73
CA THR A 194 -4.87 -17.31 -13.72
C THR A 194 -3.65 -16.37 -13.81
N TRP A 195 -3.65 -15.46 -14.78
CA TRP A 195 -2.58 -14.49 -14.97
C TRP A 195 -2.45 -13.51 -13.81
N TRP A 196 -3.58 -13.05 -13.26
CA TRP A 196 -3.61 -12.22 -12.06
C TRP A 196 -2.99 -12.95 -10.88
N GLY A 197 -3.38 -14.22 -10.65
CA GLY A 197 -2.80 -15.04 -9.59
C GLY A 197 -1.28 -15.21 -9.71
N VAL A 198 -0.79 -15.50 -10.92
CA VAL A 198 0.65 -15.57 -11.20
C VAL A 198 1.33 -14.23 -10.92
N GLY A 199 0.73 -13.12 -11.37
CA GLY A 199 1.24 -11.77 -11.14
C GLY A 199 1.31 -11.42 -9.65
N THR A 200 0.25 -11.69 -8.88
CA THR A 200 0.23 -11.50 -7.42
C THR A 200 1.30 -12.33 -6.72
N PHE A 201 1.50 -13.58 -7.14
CA PHE A 201 2.52 -14.45 -6.56
C PHE A 201 3.92 -13.91 -6.87
N VAL A 202 4.30 -13.77 -8.13
CA VAL A 202 5.64 -13.32 -8.55
C VAL A 202 5.92 -11.91 -8.02
N GLY A 203 4.96 -11.00 -8.15
CA GLY A 203 5.07 -9.63 -7.64
C GLY A 203 5.22 -9.60 -6.13
N GLY A 204 4.43 -10.41 -5.40
CA GLY A 204 4.52 -10.55 -3.95
C GLY A 204 5.89 -11.06 -3.49
N PHE A 205 6.44 -12.09 -4.13
CA PHE A 205 7.80 -12.58 -3.83
C PHE A 205 8.87 -11.54 -4.12
N LEU A 206 8.77 -10.83 -5.25
CA LEU A 206 9.71 -9.77 -5.60
C LEU A 206 9.67 -8.65 -4.54
N TRP A 207 8.48 -8.28 -4.08
CA TRP A 207 8.28 -7.28 -3.02
C TRP A 207 8.85 -7.72 -1.67
N ILE A 208 8.58 -8.95 -1.24
CA ILE A 208 9.15 -9.52 -0.01
C ILE A 208 10.67 -9.57 -0.09
N TYR A 209 11.22 -9.94 -1.24
CA TYR A 209 12.65 -9.95 -1.49
C TYR A 209 13.26 -8.56 -1.32
N PHE A 210 12.65 -7.52 -1.91
CA PHE A 210 13.13 -6.15 -1.76
C PHE A 210 13.03 -5.64 -0.33
N SER A 211 11.92 -5.91 0.37
CA SER A 211 11.78 -5.57 1.78
C SER A 211 12.84 -6.23 2.66
N SER A 212 13.18 -7.48 2.37
CA SER A 212 14.24 -8.21 3.07
C SER A 212 15.62 -7.61 2.79
N ALA A 213 15.90 -7.21 1.54
CA ALA A 213 17.16 -6.55 1.18
C ALA A 213 17.35 -5.20 1.88
N ILE A 214 16.26 -4.42 2.02
CA ILE A 214 16.26 -3.17 2.79
C ILE A 214 16.52 -3.44 4.28
N GLY A 215 15.89 -4.47 4.85
CA GLY A 215 16.11 -4.87 6.24
C GLY A 215 17.56 -5.28 6.52
N ALA A 216 18.16 -6.06 5.62
CA ALA A 216 19.58 -6.44 5.72
C ALA A 216 20.51 -5.20 5.69
N TYR A 217 20.20 -4.21 4.84
CA TYR A 217 20.94 -2.95 4.79
C TYR A 217 20.85 -2.16 6.11
N ALA A 218 19.65 -2.06 6.69
CA ALA A 218 19.43 -1.41 7.97
C ALA A 218 20.23 -2.09 9.10
N GLY A 219 20.24 -3.43 9.11
CA GLY A 219 21.01 -4.23 10.07
C GLY A 219 22.52 -4.00 9.97
N GLU A 220 23.06 -3.89 8.76
CA GLU A 220 24.49 -3.61 8.55
C GLU A 220 24.90 -2.21 9.06
N LEU A 221 24.04 -1.19 8.84
CA LEU A 221 24.26 0.14 9.42
C LEU A 221 24.26 0.11 10.96
N ARG A 222 23.47 -0.78 11.59
CA ARG A 222 23.47 -1.00 13.06
C ARG A 222 24.78 -1.67 13.53
N ARG A 223 25.37 -2.56 12.74
CA ARG A 223 26.66 -3.20 13.06
C ARG A 223 27.82 -2.21 12.97
N GLN A 224 27.95 -1.48 11.87
CA GLN A 224 29.00 -0.45 11.69
C GLN A 224 28.95 0.63 12.77
N ALA A 225 27.74 0.94 13.25
CA ALA A 225 27.53 1.83 14.38
C ALA A 225 28.15 1.33 15.68
N ARG A 226 27.92 0.04 15.97
CA ARG A 226 28.39 -0.64 17.18
C ARG A 226 29.91 -0.72 17.19
N ASP A 227 30.50 -1.06 16.05
CA ASP A 227 31.96 -1.14 15.89
C ASP A 227 32.64 0.22 16.10
N ARG A 228 32.05 1.31 15.58
CA ARG A 228 32.56 2.67 15.83
C ARG A 228 32.48 3.07 17.32
N LYS A 229 31.45 2.63 18.04
CA LYS A 229 31.35 2.89 19.49
C LYS A 229 32.40 2.06 20.24
N GLY A 230 32.54 0.77 19.93
CA GLY A 230 33.53 -0.11 20.55
C GLY A 230 34.98 0.34 20.31
N SER A 231 35.31 0.78 19.11
CA SER A 231 36.66 1.24 18.78
C SER A 231 37.05 2.54 19.48
N ARG A 232 36.09 3.41 19.85
CA ARG A 232 36.39 4.59 20.69
C ARG A 232 36.74 4.20 22.12
N THR A 233 36.10 3.17 22.66
CA THR A 233 36.39 2.69 24.01
C THR A 233 37.78 2.04 24.09
N ILE A 234 38.19 1.32 23.04
CA ILE A 234 39.53 0.69 22.97
C ILE A 234 40.64 1.74 22.82
N ASN A 235 40.43 2.83 22.09
CA ASN A 235 41.42 3.92 22.01
C ASN A 235 41.46 4.80 23.28
N SER A 236 40.51 4.62 24.19
CA SER A 236 40.54 5.21 25.54
C SER A 236 41.27 4.34 26.56
N PHE A 237 41.77 3.16 26.16
CA PHE A 237 42.78 2.47 26.97
C PHE A 237 44.05 3.31 26.92
N LYS A 238 44.26 4.08 27.99
CA LYS A 238 45.53 4.71 28.35
C LYS A 238 46.64 3.69 28.05
N PRO A 239 47.72 4.05 27.32
CA PRO A 239 48.77 3.10 26.99
C PRO A 239 49.22 2.44 28.28
N MET A 240 48.92 1.14 28.40
CA MET A 240 49.43 0.34 29.49
C MET A 240 50.94 0.46 29.38
N SER A 241 51.56 0.97 30.43
CA SER A 241 52.99 1.16 30.55
C SER A 241 53.70 -0.11 30.08
N GLN A 242 54.68 0.05 29.20
CA GLN A 242 55.52 -1.00 28.61
C GLN A 242 56.22 -1.93 29.64
N ARG A 243 56.08 -1.64 30.94
CA ARG A 243 56.55 -2.49 32.04
C ARG A 243 55.73 -3.77 32.25
N ASP A 244 54.50 -3.86 31.75
CA ASP A 244 53.69 -5.09 31.89
C ASP A 244 53.92 -6.07 30.71
N LEU A 245 54.73 -5.70 29.72
CA LEU A 245 54.98 -6.48 28.50
C LEU A 245 56.07 -7.57 28.65
N TYR A 246 56.69 -7.69 29.83
CA TYR A 246 57.66 -8.74 30.14
C TYR A 246 57.13 -9.69 31.20
N GLN A 247 55.90 -10.17 31.03
CA GLN A 247 55.48 -11.38 31.70
C GLN A 247 55.85 -12.58 30.80
N PRO A 248 56.71 -13.50 31.28
CA PRO A 248 57.23 -14.59 30.45
C PRO A 248 56.09 -15.45 29.90
N LEU A 249 56.13 -15.67 28.58
CA LEU A 249 55.16 -16.49 27.84
C LEU A 249 55.14 -17.90 28.44
N THR A 250 54.05 -18.22 29.13
CA THR A 250 53.65 -19.60 29.34
C THR A 250 53.09 -20.14 28.02
N PRO A 251 53.39 -21.40 27.66
CA PRO A 251 52.94 -22.00 26.41
C PRO A 251 51.40 -21.95 26.32
N PRO A 252 50.83 -21.64 25.14
CA PRO A 252 49.39 -21.51 24.99
C PRO A 252 48.74 -22.86 25.30
N ALA A 253 47.94 -22.89 26.37
CA ALA A 253 47.02 -23.97 26.62
C ALA A 253 46.12 -24.13 25.38
N VAL A 254 45.98 -25.38 24.93
CA VAL A 254 45.08 -25.82 23.87
C VAL A 254 43.76 -25.06 23.99
N VAL A 255 43.48 -24.17 23.04
CA VAL A 255 42.21 -23.44 22.99
C VAL A 255 41.12 -24.47 22.75
N PRO A 256 40.23 -24.74 23.72
CA PRO A 256 39.12 -25.65 23.51
C PRO A 256 38.25 -25.04 22.41
N ARG A 257 37.87 -25.85 21.42
CA ARG A 257 36.78 -25.48 20.49
C ARG A 257 35.61 -24.96 21.33
N PRO A 258 34.99 -23.81 20.98
CA PRO A 258 33.82 -23.33 21.70
C PRO A 258 32.77 -24.43 21.67
N SER A 259 32.45 -24.96 22.86
CA SER A 259 31.38 -25.93 23.02
C SER A 259 30.08 -25.31 22.54
N GLN A 260 29.19 -26.14 22.02
CA GLN A 260 27.88 -25.76 21.48
C GLN A 260 27.02 -24.95 22.48
N GLU A 261 27.37 -25.00 23.77
CA GLU A 261 26.79 -24.18 24.86
C GLU A 261 27.02 -22.67 24.71
N GLY A 262 28.08 -22.23 24.02
CA GLY A 262 28.33 -20.80 23.78
C GLY A 262 27.37 -20.17 22.78
N LEU A 263 26.85 -20.97 21.83
CA LEU A 263 25.83 -20.52 20.87
C LEU A 263 24.46 -20.35 21.54
N THR A 264 24.13 -21.19 22.51
CA THR A 264 22.90 -21.04 23.32
C THR A 264 22.98 -19.86 24.28
N ALA A 265 24.16 -19.56 24.85
CA ALA A 265 24.35 -18.36 25.67
C ALA A 265 24.24 -17.06 24.86
N ALA A 266 24.76 -17.05 23.62
CA ALA A 266 24.62 -15.90 22.73
C ALA A 266 23.17 -15.71 22.24
N ALA A 267 22.44 -16.80 22.00
CA ALA A 267 21.01 -16.73 21.68
C ALA A 267 20.17 -16.27 22.88
N ALA A 268 20.49 -16.72 24.10
CA ALA A 268 19.83 -16.27 25.33
C ALA A 268 20.11 -14.79 25.62
N ALA A 269 21.34 -14.31 25.38
CA ALA A 269 21.67 -12.89 25.52
C ALA A 269 20.97 -12.02 24.45
N ALA A 270 20.72 -12.55 23.26
CA ALA A 270 19.94 -11.87 22.23
C ALA A 270 18.46 -11.78 22.62
N ALA A 271 17.88 -12.85 23.18
CA ALA A 271 16.51 -12.86 23.68
C ALA A 271 16.32 -11.89 24.86
N ALA A 272 17.27 -11.84 25.80
CA ALA A 272 17.22 -10.91 26.92
C ALA A 272 17.32 -9.43 26.48
N ALA A 273 18.08 -9.13 25.43
CA ALA A 273 18.15 -7.78 24.89
C ALA A 273 16.86 -7.36 24.15
N GLU A 274 16.12 -8.32 23.60
CA GLU A 274 14.81 -8.08 22.97
C GLU A 274 13.75 -7.83 24.03
N GLU A 275 13.80 -8.53 25.17
CA GLU A 275 12.91 -8.33 26.32
C GLU A 275 13.11 -6.95 26.97
N GLU A 276 14.35 -6.46 27.05
CA GLU A 276 14.67 -5.11 27.53
C GLU A 276 14.18 -4.01 26.55
N GLU A 277 14.22 -4.26 25.24
CA GLU A 277 13.70 -3.33 24.22
C GLU A 277 12.17 -3.22 24.31
N ILE A 278 11.46 -4.34 24.52
CA ILE A 278 10.00 -4.36 24.72
C ILE A 278 9.60 -3.64 26.02
N ALA A 279 10.34 -3.84 27.11
CA ALA A 279 10.06 -3.17 28.39
C ALA A 279 10.19 -1.64 28.28
N ASN A 280 11.18 -1.17 27.52
CA ASN A 280 11.39 0.27 27.29
C ASN A 280 10.27 0.87 26.41
N GLU A 281 9.77 0.13 25.42
CA GLU A 281 8.64 0.56 24.59
C GLU A 281 7.32 0.60 25.38
N GLU A 282 7.11 -0.32 26.33
CA GLU A 282 5.96 -0.28 27.25
C GLU A 282 6.01 0.95 28.17
N GLU A 283 7.19 1.31 28.68
CA GLU A 283 7.37 2.50 29.52
C GLU A 283 7.09 3.79 28.72
N GLU A 284 7.57 3.88 27.47
CA GLU A 284 7.32 5.04 26.61
C GLU A 284 5.83 5.16 26.24
N LEU A 285 5.15 4.03 25.98
CA LEU A 285 3.71 4.00 25.70
C LEU A 285 2.89 4.40 26.92
N ALA A 286 3.30 4.00 28.13
CA ALA A 286 2.65 4.39 29.37
C ALA A 286 2.77 5.92 29.59
N ALA A 287 3.96 6.49 29.38
CA ALA A 287 4.18 7.93 29.49
C ALA A 287 3.32 8.73 28.48
N MET A 288 3.18 8.21 27.25
CA MET A 288 2.36 8.86 26.21
C MET A 288 0.88 8.86 26.56
N LYS A 289 0.35 7.76 27.13
CA LYS A 289 -1.04 7.68 27.59
C LYS A 289 -1.32 8.62 28.76
N GLU A 290 -0.38 8.79 29.68
CA GLU A 290 -0.52 9.74 30.79
C GLU A 290 -0.59 11.18 30.27
N GLN A 291 0.20 11.50 29.24
CA GLN A 291 0.16 12.80 28.58
C GLN A 291 -1.17 13.05 27.84
N GLU A 292 -1.73 12.04 27.18
CA GLU A 292 -3.04 12.14 26.51
C GLU A 292 -4.18 12.37 27.53
N LEU A 293 -4.12 11.71 28.68
CA LEU A 293 -5.10 11.88 29.74
C LEU A 293 -5.08 13.29 30.31
N ALA A 294 -3.88 13.84 30.55
CA ALA A 294 -3.71 15.22 31.01
C ALA A 294 -4.25 16.26 30.00
N VAL A 295 -4.08 16.02 28.70
CA VAL A 295 -4.65 16.89 27.65
C VAL A 295 -6.18 16.80 27.62
N ARG A 296 -6.76 15.61 27.80
CA ARG A 296 -8.22 15.45 27.91
C ARG A 296 -8.80 16.14 29.13
N GLU A 297 -8.15 16.04 30.30
CA GLU A 297 -8.60 16.74 31.51
C GLU A 297 -8.55 18.27 31.34
N ALA A 298 -7.49 18.80 30.71
CA ALA A 298 -7.38 20.23 30.40
C ALA A 298 -8.47 20.71 29.41
N ALA A 299 -8.83 19.88 28.42
CA ALA A 299 -9.89 20.19 27.46
C ALA A 299 -11.28 20.24 28.14
N HIS A 300 -11.55 19.34 29.10
CA HIS A 300 -12.80 19.37 29.87
C HIS A 300 -12.88 20.57 30.82
N ALA A 301 -11.76 21.00 31.42
CA ALA A 301 -11.73 22.18 32.27
C ALA A 301 -12.03 23.50 31.51
N HIS A 302 -11.66 23.60 30.23
CA HIS A 302 -11.89 24.80 29.41
C HIS A 302 -13.23 24.79 28.63
N GLY A 303 -13.83 23.62 28.38
CA GLY A 303 -15.10 23.51 27.64
C GLY A 303 -16.35 23.91 28.42
N GLY A 304 -16.29 24.00 29.75
CA GLY A 304 -17.45 24.30 30.61
C GLY A 304 -17.92 25.76 30.63
N ALA A 305 -17.14 26.70 30.08
CA ALA A 305 -17.48 28.13 30.13
C ALA A 305 -18.20 28.67 28.88
N ALA A 306 -18.28 27.91 27.80
CA ALA A 306 -18.75 28.40 26.50
C ALA A 306 -20.24 28.13 26.20
N HIS A 307 -20.96 27.38 27.06
CA HIS A 307 -22.34 26.94 26.78
C HIS A 307 -23.43 27.78 27.47
N MET A 308 -23.16 29.06 27.78
CA MET A 308 -24.11 29.97 28.44
C MET A 308 -24.33 31.30 27.67
N HIS A 309 -23.99 31.38 26.38
CA HIS A 309 -24.37 32.53 25.56
C HIS A 309 -24.54 32.15 24.09
N GLY A 310 -25.79 32.05 23.62
CA GLY A 310 -26.06 32.06 22.18
C GLY A 310 -27.32 31.35 21.73
N GLU A 311 -28.46 31.54 22.40
CA GLU A 311 -29.76 31.11 21.88
C GLU A 311 -30.68 32.32 21.74
N ALA A 312 -30.57 33.01 20.61
CA ALA A 312 -31.61 33.88 20.10
C ALA A 312 -31.40 34.18 18.61
N VAL A 313 -32.46 33.99 17.83
CA VAL A 313 -32.73 34.57 16.49
C VAL A 313 -32.17 33.82 15.28
N ALA A 314 -33.03 33.04 14.61
CA ALA A 314 -33.36 33.24 13.20
C ALA A 314 -34.57 32.38 12.79
N THR A 315 -35.66 33.08 12.50
CA THR A 315 -36.96 32.62 12.03
C THR A 315 -36.98 32.27 10.54
N HIS A 316 -37.75 31.23 10.21
CA HIS A 316 -38.58 31.01 9.01
C HIS A 316 -37.98 31.19 7.61
N GLY A 317 -37.91 30.05 6.89
CA GLY A 317 -37.93 29.97 5.43
C GLY A 317 -38.32 28.55 5.00
N GLU A 318 -39.61 28.33 4.71
CA GLU A 318 -40.14 27.09 4.13
C GLU A 318 -39.57 26.87 2.71
N PRO A 319 -39.07 25.66 2.37
CA PRO A 319 -38.81 25.31 0.99
C PRO A 319 -40.09 24.81 0.29
N GLU A 320 -40.52 25.60 -0.68
CA GLU A 320 -41.60 25.33 -1.63
C GLU A 320 -41.36 24.00 -2.37
N SER A 321 -42.37 23.13 -2.31
CA SER A 321 -42.39 21.78 -2.87
C SER A 321 -42.35 21.80 -4.41
N ALA A 322 -41.33 21.16 -4.99
CA ALA A 322 -41.08 20.99 -6.42
C ALA A 322 -42.09 20.05 -7.16
N ALA A 323 -43.31 19.92 -6.67
CA ALA A 323 -44.33 19.02 -7.22
C ALA A 323 -45.27 19.68 -8.26
N ASP A 324 -45.18 21.00 -8.47
CA ASP A 324 -46.17 21.74 -9.29
C ASP A 324 -45.68 22.17 -10.69
N ALA A 325 -44.44 21.83 -11.07
CA ALA A 325 -43.87 22.21 -12.36
C ALA A 325 -44.23 21.25 -13.51
N GLU A 326 -44.61 19.99 -13.23
CA GLU A 326 -44.84 18.98 -14.28
C GLU A 326 -46.26 19.00 -14.85
N ARG A 327 -47.21 19.70 -14.20
CA ARG A 327 -48.62 19.71 -14.62
C ARG A 327 -48.96 20.74 -15.71
N ARG A 328 -48.03 21.63 -16.08
CA ARG A 328 -48.27 22.68 -17.08
C ARG A 328 -47.87 22.35 -18.51
N VAL A 329 -47.21 21.21 -18.76
CA VAL A 329 -46.79 20.82 -20.13
C VAL A 329 -47.77 19.85 -20.79
N SER A 330 -48.64 19.18 -20.04
CA SER A 330 -49.57 18.17 -20.61
C SER A 330 -50.89 18.74 -21.19
N ASN A 331 -51.10 20.06 -21.19
CA ASN A 331 -52.32 20.70 -21.74
C ASN A 331 -52.07 21.50 -23.02
N ALA A 332 -50.95 21.26 -23.70
CA ALA A 332 -50.63 21.91 -24.97
C ALA A 332 -50.07 20.93 -26.00
N VAL A 333 -50.75 19.79 -26.22
CA VAL A 333 -50.72 18.97 -27.44
C VAL A 333 -52.09 18.34 -27.63
#